data_AF-E9GYJ6-F1
#
_entry.id   AF-E9GYJ6-F1
#
_cell.length_a   1.000
_cell.length_b   1.000
_cell.length_c   1.000
_cell.angle_alpha   90.00
_cell.angle_beta   90.00
_cell.angle_gamma   90.00
#
_symmetry.space_group_name_H-M   'P 1'
#
loop_
_entity.id
_entity.type
_entity.pdbx_description
1 polymer ?
#
loop_
_entity_poly.entity_id
_entity_poly.type
_entity_poly.pdbx_seq_one_letter_code
_entity_poly.pdbx_strand_id
1 'polypeptide(L)'
;MRVGGVLALFLFLASVDAQHLFLAGGGLTAESYFFWNRLILFAASFASRHLSGGRGQAKIGVITAARDDPEEASKELKTILMNHGARQVTWIPVSGSVEDSANNETIANMIVKQSAIFIDDGDVHRLVRVLRNADGTDTIVLAALREKFQRGVISGSGAGSAALSGTPLPVSGHSYETLVHGTRVHSEQASGRRGHKRNFAGCFYLTSGLGFLRSWLIEPHFNEHSLHGSCFDFQRTIRLLLDTRGTANTYGLGIDREMALAIYRVGSEQEYAEVLGNKGGITIINATKANYATSPKLHISGVQITFLTEDDKILLGTEEVLPATWKSDLSGEEWHVLATPSDDIFSANKDGTKGNFNHVAKRLFDSQLSKKVSSVTWQSSPQFVVDMDSRSGESFHNDSPSTSTHLISYTRLSVSISTKD
;
A
#
# COMPACT_ATOMS: atom_id res chain seq x y z
N MET A 1 5.16 -28.43 30.49
CA MET A 1 4.98 -27.27 31.40
C MET A 1 5.57 -26.05 30.68
N ARG A 2 4.77 -25.34 29.88
CA ARG A 2 5.15 -24.04 29.29
C ARG A 2 4.23 -23.00 29.89
N VAL A 3 4.86 -22.00 30.50
CA VAL A 3 4.27 -20.97 31.34
C VAL A 3 3.60 -19.93 30.45
N GLY A 4 2.35 -19.61 30.83
CA GLY A 4 1.49 -18.48 30.46
C GLY A 4 1.94 -17.53 29.36
N GLY A 5 1.29 -17.64 28.20
CA GLY A 5 1.11 -16.50 27.30
C GLY A 5 0.05 -15.58 27.91
N VAL A 6 0.45 -14.38 28.31
CA VAL A 6 -0.45 -13.31 28.74
C VAL A 6 -1.32 -12.94 27.53
N LEU A 7 -2.58 -13.36 27.56
CA LEU A 7 -3.60 -12.90 26.63
C LEU A 7 -3.91 -11.44 26.99
N ALA A 8 -3.12 -10.49 26.47
CA ALA A 8 -3.45 -9.09 26.55
C ALA A 8 -4.64 -8.82 25.62
N LEU A 9 -5.84 -8.80 26.21
CA LEU A 9 -7.06 -8.36 25.54
C LEU A 9 -6.93 -6.86 25.24
N PHE A 10 -6.33 -6.52 24.09
CA PHE A 10 -6.26 -5.13 23.62
C PHE A 10 -7.67 -4.69 23.20
N LEU A 11 -8.35 -3.95 24.09
CA LEU A 11 -9.49 -3.13 23.72
C LEU A 11 -8.99 -1.99 22.82
N PHE A 12 -9.05 -2.22 21.50
CA PHE A 12 -8.69 -1.25 20.48
C PHE A 12 -9.73 -0.12 20.39
N LEU A 13 -9.77 0.75 21.40
CA LEU A 13 -10.43 2.04 21.27
C LEU A 13 -9.44 3.00 20.59
N ALA A 14 -9.79 3.46 19.39
CA ALA A 14 -9.02 4.51 18.73
C ALA A 14 -9.15 5.80 19.54
N SER A 15 -8.02 6.38 19.96
CA SER A 15 -8.01 7.71 20.57
C SER A 15 -8.42 8.74 19.51
N VAL A 16 -9.28 9.69 19.92
CA VAL A 16 -9.75 10.81 19.10
C VAL A 16 -8.61 11.83 18.85
N ASP A 17 -7.58 11.83 19.69
CA ASP A 17 -6.39 12.69 19.57
C ASP A 17 -5.19 11.91 19.01
N ALA A 18 -5.40 11.22 17.89
CA ALA A 18 -4.33 10.47 17.23
C ALA A 18 -4.41 10.59 15.71
N GLN A 19 -3.28 10.33 15.06
CA GLN A 19 -3.11 10.31 13.62
C GLN A 19 -3.60 8.98 13.05
N HIS A 20 -4.46 9.00 12.03
CA HIS A 20 -5.00 7.78 11.42
C HIS A 20 -4.96 7.84 9.89
N LEU A 21 -4.53 6.74 9.25
CA LEU A 21 -4.40 6.63 7.80
C LEU A 21 -5.18 5.46 7.25
N PHE A 22 -6.05 5.70 6.27
CA PHE A 22 -6.77 4.61 5.58
C PHE A 22 -6.29 4.58 4.12
N LEU A 23 -5.60 3.51 3.75
CA LEU A 23 -4.91 3.38 2.48
C LEU A 23 -5.60 2.31 1.64
N ALA A 24 -6.23 2.66 0.52
CA ALA A 24 -6.77 1.69 -0.43
C ALA A 24 -5.80 1.48 -1.60
N GLY A 25 -5.71 0.24 -2.09
CA GLY A 25 -4.83 -0.12 -3.21
C GLY A 25 -5.32 0.37 -4.57
N GLY A 26 -6.47 1.06 -4.62
CA GLY A 26 -7.08 1.52 -5.86
C GLY A 26 -8.21 0.61 -6.32
N GLY A 27 -8.85 1.00 -7.43
CA GLY A 27 -9.97 0.23 -7.98
C GLY A 27 -11.23 0.21 -7.13
N LEU A 28 -11.36 1.09 -6.13
CA LEU A 28 -12.56 1.20 -5.32
C LEU A 28 -13.78 1.47 -6.20
N THR A 29 -14.85 0.74 -5.95
CA THR A 29 -16.16 0.89 -6.59
C THR A 29 -17.17 1.41 -5.57
N ALA A 30 -18.38 1.75 -6.02
CA ALA A 30 -19.49 2.06 -5.11
C ALA A 30 -19.82 0.86 -4.18
N GLU A 31 -19.50 -0.37 -4.59
CA GLU A 31 -19.75 -1.58 -3.80
C GLU A 31 -18.58 -1.94 -2.86
N SER A 32 -17.54 -1.10 -2.77
CA SER A 32 -16.43 -1.28 -1.82
C SER A 32 -16.84 -0.92 -0.38
N TYR A 33 -17.91 -1.54 0.11
CA TYR A 33 -18.50 -1.30 1.43
C TYR A 33 -17.48 -1.45 2.56
N PHE A 34 -16.55 -2.40 2.46
CA PHE A 34 -15.51 -2.65 3.45
C PHE A 34 -14.69 -1.39 3.75
N PHE A 35 -14.42 -0.56 2.72
CA PHE A 35 -13.67 0.68 2.84
C PHE A 35 -14.57 1.86 3.19
N TRP A 36 -15.60 2.11 2.39
CA TRP A 36 -16.44 3.31 2.55
C TRP A 36 -17.17 3.33 3.89
N ASN A 37 -17.73 2.19 4.32
CA ASN A 37 -18.39 2.12 5.62
C ASN A 37 -17.39 2.33 6.75
N ARG A 38 -16.19 1.74 6.66
CA ARG A 38 -15.16 1.90 7.70
C ARG A 38 -14.70 3.35 7.78
N LEU A 39 -14.43 4.01 6.65
CA LEU A 39 -14.05 5.42 6.60
C LEU A 39 -15.14 6.32 7.21
N ILE A 40 -16.40 6.13 6.81
CA ILE A 40 -17.51 6.98 7.28
C ILE A 40 -17.80 6.76 8.77
N LEU A 41 -17.85 5.51 9.23
CA LEU A 41 -18.04 5.19 10.63
C LEU A 41 -16.92 5.79 11.48
N PHE A 42 -15.68 5.64 11.04
CA PHE A 42 -14.54 6.17 11.76
C PHE A 42 -14.52 7.69 11.75
N ALA A 43 -14.77 8.34 10.61
CA ALA A 43 -14.87 9.79 10.49
C ALA A 43 -16.00 10.36 11.38
N ALA A 44 -17.14 9.68 11.47
CA ALA A 44 -18.26 10.11 12.32
C ALA A 44 -17.89 10.15 13.81
N SER A 45 -16.95 9.31 14.27
CA SER A 45 -16.48 9.31 15.66
C SER A 45 -15.78 10.62 16.05
N PHE A 46 -15.09 11.29 15.11
CA PHE A 46 -14.46 12.60 15.35
C PHE A 46 -15.46 13.76 15.31
N ALA A 47 -16.61 13.57 14.65
CA ALA A 47 -17.67 14.59 14.60
C ALA A 47 -18.45 14.68 15.92
N SER A 48 -18.44 13.61 16.72
CA SER A 48 -19.20 13.52 17.97
C SER A 48 -18.26 13.55 19.17
N ARG A 49 -18.14 14.68 19.89
CA ARG A 49 -17.48 14.71 21.21
C ARG A 49 -18.21 13.88 22.29
N HIS A 50 -19.33 13.25 21.94
CA HIS A 50 -20.09 12.35 22.81
C HIS A 50 -20.25 10.98 22.13
N LEU A 51 -19.87 9.95 22.90
CA LEU A 51 -19.70 8.51 22.69
C LEU A 51 -20.76 7.71 21.88
N SER A 52 -21.51 8.29 20.95
CA SER A 52 -22.48 7.57 20.10
C SER A 52 -22.36 7.98 18.63
N GLY A 53 -21.16 7.90 18.07
CA GLY A 53 -20.87 8.22 16.67
C GLY A 53 -21.52 7.24 15.68
N GLY A 54 -22.79 7.44 15.37
CA GLY A 54 -23.50 6.73 14.30
C GLY A 54 -23.22 7.31 12.91
N ARG A 55 -23.62 6.56 11.87
CA ARG A 55 -23.71 7.06 10.48
C ARG A 55 -24.50 8.37 10.42
N GLY A 56 -24.16 9.27 9.50
CA GLY A 56 -24.87 10.57 9.34
C GLY A 56 -24.27 11.77 10.08
N GLN A 57 -23.06 11.65 10.65
CA GLN A 57 -22.31 12.79 11.20
C GLN A 57 -20.99 13.10 10.47
N ALA A 58 -20.50 12.17 9.67
CA ALA A 58 -19.23 12.31 8.96
C ALA A 58 -19.28 13.45 7.93
N LYS A 59 -18.37 14.42 8.04
CA LYS A 59 -18.07 15.40 7.00
C LYS A 59 -16.79 14.98 6.29
N ILE A 60 -16.88 14.69 5.00
CA ILE A 60 -15.74 14.20 4.22
C ILE A 60 -15.31 15.27 3.22
N GLY A 61 -14.04 15.68 3.29
CA GLY A 61 -13.42 16.45 2.21
C GLY A 61 -12.88 15.50 1.15
N VAL A 62 -13.11 15.78 -0.13
CA VAL A 62 -12.53 15.00 -1.23
C VAL A 62 -11.54 15.85 -2.02
N ILE A 63 -10.33 15.32 -2.23
CA ILE A 63 -9.29 15.91 -3.08
C ILE A 63 -9.14 15.03 -4.32
N THR A 64 -9.38 15.61 -5.49
CA THR A 64 -9.37 14.93 -6.79
C THR A 64 -8.25 15.47 -7.70
N ALA A 65 -7.23 16.10 -7.13
CA ALA A 65 -6.13 16.77 -7.85
C ALA A 65 -5.34 15.84 -8.79
N ALA A 66 -5.38 14.52 -8.53
CA ALA A 66 -4.74 13.50 -9.35
C ALA A 66 -5.50 13.20 -10.66
N ARG A 67 -6.78 13.60 -10.75
CA ARG A 67 -7.67 13.30 -11.89
C ARG A 67 -7.46 14.28 -13.04
N ASP A 68 -7.80 13.85 -14.25
CA ASP A 68 -7.84 14.72 -15.44
C ASP A 68 -8.98 15.73 -15.38
N ASP A 69 -10.13 15.32 -14.86
CA ASP A 69 -11.25 16.19 -14.51
C ASP A 69 -11.54 16.10 -13.00
N PRO A 70 -10.89 16.96 -12.18
CA PRO A 70 -11.07 16.94 -10.73
C PRO A 70 -12.49 17.27 -10.28
N GLU A 71 -13.20 18.16 -11.00
CA GLU A 71 -14.54 18.58 -10.59
C GLU A 71 -15.53 17.44 -10.81
N GLU A 72 -15.51 16.79 -11.97
CA GLU A 72 -16.42 15.69 -12.27
C GLU A 72 -16.19 14.49 -11.35
N ALA A 73 -14.92 14.11 -11.13
CA ALA A 73 -14.58 13.06 -10.16
C ALA A 73 -15.09 13.37 -8.74
N SER A 74 -15.13 14.65 -8.36
CA SER A 74 -15.66 15.04 -7.05
C SER A 74 -17.17 14.81 -6.92
N LYS A 75 -17.94 14.95 -8.02
CA LYS A 75 -19.39 14.68 -8.05
C LYS A 75 -19.67 13.19 -7.95
N GLU A 76 -18.87 12.37 -8.61
CA GLU A 76 -18.93 10.90 -8.50
C GLU A 76 -18.69 10.45 -7.05
N LEU A 77 -17.57 10.89 -6.45
CA LEU A 77 -17.23 10.58 -5.06
C LEU A 77 -18.28 11.10 -4.07
N LYS A 78 -18.83 12.29 -4.31
CA LYS A 78 -19.93 12.83 -3.51
C LYS A 78 -21.14 11.90 -3.53
N THR A 79 -21.52 11.38 -4.71
CA THR A 79 -22.63 10.45 -4.83
C THR A 79 -22.37 9.16 -4.03
N ILE A 80 -21.19 8.56 -4.21
CA ILE A 80 -20.78 7.34 -3.50
C ILE A 80 -20.81 7.55 -1.98
N LEU A 81 -20.07 8.54 -1.48
CA LEU A 81 -19.93 8.76 -0.04
C LEU A 81 -21.26 9.15 0.64
N MET A 82 -22.13 9.91 -0.04
CA MET A 82 -23.46 10.22 0.46
C MET A 82 -24.33 8.94 0.55
N ASN A 83 -24.24 8.04 -0.43
CA ASN A 83 -24.96 6.75 -0.41
C ASN A 83 -24.49 5.84 0.73
N HIS A 84 -23.22 5.91 1.14
CA HIS A 84 -22.71 5.19 2.31
C HIS A 84 -23.00 5.88 3.67
N GLY A 85 -23.71 7.01 3.66
CA GLY A 85 -24.18 7.68 4.87
C GLY A 85 -23.27 8.79 5.41
N ALA A 86 -22.43 9.39 4.57
CA ALA A 86 -21.80 10.67 4.91
C ALA A 86 -22.87 11.75 5.10
N ARG A 87 -22.68 12.63 6.09
CA ARG A 87 -23.57 13.79 6.32
C ARG A 87 -23.37 14.85 5.25
N GLN A 88 -22.12 15.06 4.89
CA GLN A 88 -21.68 16.09 3.98
C GLN A 88 -20.42 15.62 3.27
N VAL A 89 -20.38 15.84 1.96
CA VAL A 89 -19.17 15.68 1.17
C VAL A 89 -18.84 17.01 0.52
N THR A 90 -17.62 17.48 0.76
CA THR A 90 -17.13 18.78 0.29
C THR A 90 -15.97 18.54 -0.66
N TRP A 91 -16.08 19.02 -1.91
CA TRP A 91 -14.93 19.06 -2.79
C TRP A 91 -13.94 20.11 -2.30
N ILE A 92 -12.67 19.73 -2.16
CA ILE A 92 -11.56 20.64 -1.88
C ILE A 92 -10.91 20.95 -3.24
N PRO A 93 -11.14 22.16 -3.81
CA PRO A 93 -10.81 22.45 -5.21
C PRO A 93 -9.32 22.80 -5.39
N VAL A 94 -8.45 21.87 -4.98
CA VAL A 94 -7.01 21.95 -5.20
C VAL A 94 -6.66 21.16 -6.46
N SER A 95 -6.10 21.83 -7.47
CA SER A 95 -5.70 21.20 -8.74
C SER A 95 -4.68 22.05 -9.48
N GLY A 96 -3.95 21.45 -10.42
CA GLY A 96 -3.04 22.19 -11.30
C GLY A 96 -3.75 23.07 -12.34
N SER A 97 -5.06 22.92 -12.51
CA SER A 97 -5.89 23.73 -13.41
C SER A 97 -6.52 24.95 -12.72
N VAL A 98 -6.49 25.01 -11.38
CA VAL A 98 -6.99 26.15 -10.61
C VAL A 98 -5.80 26.91 -10.05
N GLU A 99 -5.62 28.13 -10.57
CA GLU A 99 -4.54 29.04 -10.19
C GLU A 99 -4.50 29.26 -8.67
N ASP A 100 -3.30 29.18 -8.09
CA ASP A 100 -3.01 29.35 -6.66
C ASP A 100 -3.83 28.51 -5.68
N SER A 101 -4.54 27.47 -6.14
CA SER A 101 -5.45 26.69 -5.30
C SER A 101 -4.78 26.02 -4.10
N ALA A 102 -3.54 25.57 -4.26
CA ALA A 102 -2.77 24.92 -3.19
C ALA A 102 -2.26 25.91 -2.12
N ASN A 103 -2.10 27.19 -2.46
CA ASN A 103 -1.67 28.26 -1.55
C ASN A 103 -2.81 29.24 -1.24
N ASN A 104 -4.05 28.76 -1.20
CA ASN A 104 -5.23 29.54 -0.89
C ASN A 104 -5.77 29.24 0.52
N GLU A 105 -5.81 30.25 1.39
CA GLU A 105 -6.29 30.11 2.78
C GLU A 105 -7.75 29.67 2.89
N THR A 106 -8.60 30.08 1.95
CA THR A 106 -10.02 29.68 1.94
C THR A 106 -10.15 28.17 1.70
N ILE A 107 -9.37 27.62 0.77
CA ILE A 107 -9.34 26.19 0.47
C ILE A 107 -8.74 25.42 1.66
N ALA A 108 -7.66 25.91 2.25
CA ALA A 108 -7.08 25.32 3.46
C ALA A 108 -8.09 25.27 4.62
N ASN A 109 -8.86 26.34 4.83
CA ASN A 109 -9.92 26.39 5.84
C ASN A 109 -11.08 25.42 5.57
N MET A 110 -11.28 24.97 4.32
CA MET A 110 -12.26 23.92 4.02
C MET A 110 -11.83 22.57 4.60
N ILE A 111 -10.52 22.26 4.62
CA ILE A 111 -9.97 21.00 5.13
C ILE A 111 -10.20 20.86 6.64
N VAL A 112 -9.89 21.91 7.41
CA VAL A 112 -9.98 21.89 8.87
C VAL A 112 -11.42 21.61 9.36
N LYS A 113 -12.43 21.98 8.56
CA LYS A 113 -13.86 21.78 8.88
C LYS A 113 -14.35 20.34 8.66
N GLN A 114 -13.55 19.48 8.04
CA GLN A 114 -13.94 18.10 7.74
C GLN A 114 -13.62 17.17 8.90
N SER A 115 -14.32 16.04 8.98
CA SER A 115 -14.04 14.94 9.91
C SER A 115 -12.92 14.04 9.37
N ALA A 116 -12.87 13.85 8.05
CA ALA A 116 -11.82 13.13 7.34
C ALA A 116 -11.58 13.75 5.95
N ILE A 117 -10.40 13.50 5.39
CA ILE A 117 -10.08 13.84 4.00
C ILE A 117 -9.82 12.55 3.24
N PHE A 118 -10.46 12.40 2.07
CA PHE A 118 -10.20 11.33 1.12
C PHE A 118 -9.51 11.90 -0.13
N ILE A 119 -8.37 11.33 -0.49
CA ILE A 119 -7.57 11.70 -1.66
C ILE A 119 -7.77 10.63 -2.74
N ASP A 120 -8.28 11.05 -3.87
CA ASP A 120 -8.66 10.17 -4.97
C ASP A 120 -7.45 9.60 -5.74
N ASP A 121 -7.72 8.58 -6.56
CA ASP A 121 -6.75 7.95 -7.47
C ASP A 121 -6.46 8.82 -8.71
N GLY A 122 -5.45 8.49 -9.50
CA GLY A 122 -5.07 9.20 -10.73
C GLY A 122 -3.55 9.29 -10.94
N ASP A 123 -3.07 10.47 -11.31
CA ASP A 123 -1.64 10.74 -11.49
C ASP A 123 -0.99 11.21 -10.16
N VAL A 124 -0.16 10.34 -9.58
CA VAL A 124 0.53 10.64 -8.32
C VAL A 124 1.56 11.75 -8.44
N HIS A 125 2.22 11.87 -9.60
CA HIS A 125 3.19 12.93 -9.85
C HIS A 125 2.49 14.29 -9.89
N ARG A 126 1.33 14.37 -10.55
CA ARG A 126 0.46 15.55 -10.54
C ARG A 126 0.03 15.94 -9.12
N LEU A 127 -0.43 14.96 -8.34
CA LEU A 127 -0.89 15.19 -6.96
C LEU A 127 0.22 15.77 -6.07
N VAL A 128 1.42 15.17 -6.08
CA VAL A 128 2.54 15.64 -5.25
C VAL A 128 2.99 17.04 -5.69
N ARG A 129 3.08 17.29 -6.99
CA ARG A 129 3.46 18.60 -7.55
C ARG A 129 2.46 19.70 -7.21
N VAL A 130 1.16 19.38 -7.15
CA VAL A 130 0.14 20.36 -6.74
C VAL A 130 0.23 20.68 -5.25
N LEU A 131 0.55 19.70 -4.40
CA LEU A 131 0.54 19.87 -2.95
C LEU A 131 1.88 20.35 -2.34
N ARG A 132 2.96 20.35 -3.10
CA ARG A 132 4.28 20.87 -2.69
C ARG A 132 4.64 22.12 -3.49
N ASN A 133 5.31 23.06 -2.83
CA ASN A 133 5.94 24.19 -3.51
C ASN A 133 7.16 23.72 -4.32
N ALA A 134 7.62 24.55 -5.25
CA ALA A 134 8.77 24.25 -6.12
C ALA A 134 10.08 24.00 -5.34
N ASP A 135 10.21 24.58 -4.14
CA ASP A 135 11.34 24.38 -3.23
C ASP A 135 11.19 23.13 -2.34
N GLY A 136 10.11 22.36 -2.51
CA GLY A 136 9.79 21.16 -1.75
C GLY A 136 9.04 21.41 -0.44
N THR A 137 8.86 22.66 -0.03
CA THR A 137 8.09 23.01 1.18
C THR A 137 6.60 22.69 1.02
N ASP A 138 5.88 22.62 2.14
CA ASP A 138 4.44 22.41 2.11
C ASP A 138 3.72 23.64 1.56
N THR A 139 2.73 23.41 0.70
CA THR A 139 1.72 24.43 0.38
C THR A 139 0.83 24.71 1.59
N ILE A 140 0.09 25.82 1.61
CA ILE A 140 -0.87 26.12 2.69
C ILE A 140 -1.91 24.99 2.84
N VAL A 141 -2.36 24.43 1.72
CA VAL A 141 -3.29 23.28 1.71
C VAL A 141 -2.63 22.02 2.32
N LEU A 142 -1.38 21.71 1.98
CA LEU A 142 -0.68 20.58 2.58
C LEU A 142 -0.45 20.77 4.08
N ALA A 143 -0.11 21.99 4.52
CA ALA A 143 0.00 22.31 5.94
C ALA A 143 -1.34 22.08 6.68
N ALA A 144 -2.47 22.48 6.09
CA ALA A 144 -3.79 22.20 6.65
C ALA A 144 -4.14 20.71 6.69
N LEU A 145 -3.71 19.92 5.69
CA LEU A 145 -3.83 18.46 5.75
C LEU A 145 -3.03 17.86 6.90
N ARG A 146 -1.81 18.35 7.16
CA ARG A 146 -1.01 17.91 8.31
C ARG A 146 -1.67 18.27 9.63
N GLU A 147 -2.21 19.48 9.77
CA GLU A 147 -2.98 19.87 10.96
C GLU A 147 -4.19 18.93 11.16
N LYS A 148 -4.95 18.67 10.08
CA LYS A 148 -6.10 17.77 10.12
C LYS A 148 -5.71 16.36 10.54
N PHE A 149 -4.57 15.87 10.06
CA PHE A 149 -4.06 14.55 10.38
C PHE A 149 -3.76 14.37 11.87
N GLN A 150 -3.29 15.41 12.57
CA GLN A 150 -3.01 15.33 14.00
C GLN A 150 -4.22 14.90 14.85
N ARG A 151 -5.45 15.14 14.37
CA ARG A 151 -6.70 14.91 15.11
C ARG A 151 -7.79 14.29 14.24
N GLY A 152 -7.39 13.42 13.31
CA GLY A 152 -8.34 12.91 12.33
C GLY A 152 -7.74 11.91 11.36
N VAL A 153 -8.45 11.76 10.25
CA VAL A 153 -8.17 10.73 9.25
C VAL A 153 -7.78 11.40 7.94
N ILE A 154 -6.64 11.00 7.41
CA ILE A 154 -6.32 11.20 5.99
C ILE A 154 -6.41 9.83 5.33
N SER A 155 -7.17 9.75 4.25
CA SER A 155 -7.35 8.52 3.49
C SER A 155 -7.00 8.73 2.03
N GLY A 156 -6.61 7.66 1.36
CA GLY A 156 -6.21 7.68 -0.03
C GLY A 156 -6.66 6.41 -0.76
N SER A 157 -6.77 6.50 -2.09
CA SER A 157 -6.94 5.37 -2.98
C SER A 157 -5.94 5.45 -4.13
N GLY A 158 -5.28 4.34 -4.45
CA GLY A 158 -4.32 4.28 -5.56
C GLY A 158 -3.23 5.34 -5.43
N ALA A 159 -3.12 6.25 -6.39
CA ALA A 159 -2.22 7.41 -6.34
C ALA A 159 -2.37 8.24 -5.06
N GLY A 160 -3.58 8.41 -4.54
CA GLY A 160 -3.81 9.08 -3.25
C GLY A 160 -3.10 8.35 -2.09
N SER A 161 -3.16 7.02 -2.04
CA SER A 161 -2.42 6.21 -1.06
C SER A 161 -0.92 6.29 -1.27
N ALA A 162 -0.46 6.15 -2.51
CA ALA A 162 0.96 6.22 -2.87
C ALA A 162 1.58 7.56 -2.43
N ALA A 163 0.88 8.68 -2.68
CA ALA A 163 1.34 10.01 -2.28
C ALA A 163 1.51 10.17 -0.76
N LEU A 164 0.83 9.39 0.08
CA LEU A 164 0.97 9.48 1.54
C LEU A 164 2.28 8.89 2.08
N SER A 165 3.06 8.22 1.22
CA SER A 165 4.41 7.72 1.51
C SER A 165 5.33 8.83 2.00
N GLY A 166 6.26 8.50 2.89
CA GLY A 166 7.32 9.42 3.34
C GLY A 166 8.68 9.20 2.73
N THR A 167 8.80 8.19 1.88
CA THR A 167 10.06 7.77 1.25
C THR A 167 9.94 7.89 -0.27
N PRO A 168 10.97 7.48 -1.04
CA PRO A 168 10.91 7.50 -2.49
C PRO A 168 9.60 6.93 -3.05
N LEU A 169 8.97 7.70 -3.94
CA LEU A 169 7.68 7.43 -4.52
C LEU A 169 7.85 7.12 -6.01
N PRO A 170 7.62 5.87 -6.45
CA PRO A 170 7.64 5.53 -7.85
C PRO A 170 6.63 6.34 -8.68
N VAL A 171 7.03 6.83 -9.86
CA VAL A 171 6.15 7.57 -10.79
C VAL A 171 6.09 6.96 -12.19
N SER A 172 7.02 6.07 -12.52
CA SER A 172 6.97 5.23 -13.74
C SER A 172 7.95 4.07 -13.65
N GLY A 173 7.90 3.18 -14.66
CA GLY A 173 8.78 2.02 -14.81
C GLY A 173 8.05 0.72 -14.53
N HIS A 174 8.49 -0.33 -15.21
CA HIS A 174 7.94 -1.67 -15.08
C HIS A 174 8.86 -2.54 -14.22
N SER A 175 8.32 -3.57 -13.60
CA SER A 175 9.00 -4.26 -12.51
C SER A 175 10.22 -5.07 -12.94
N TYR A 176 10.13 -5.79 -14.07
CA TYR A 176 11.26 -6.53 -14.62
C TYR A 176 12.39 -5.56 -15.04
N GLU A 177 12.05 -4.53 -15.81
CA GLU A 177 13.00 -3.53 -16.29
C GLU A 177 13.62 -2.74 -15.14
N THR A 178 12.89 -2.49 -14.06
CA THR A 178 13.42 -1.88 -12.85
C THR A 178 14.44 -2.80 -12.18
N LEU A 179 14.17 -4.10 -12.12
CA LEU A 179 15.11 -5.06 -11.58
C LEU A 179 16.41 -5.11 -12.41
N VAL A 180 16.30 -5.04 -13.73
CA VAL A 180 17.44 -5.05 -14.66
C VAL A 180 18.24 -3.73 -14.63
N HIS A 181 17.54 -2.60 -14.74
CA HIS A 181 18.17 -1.30 -15.01
C HIS A 181 18.29 -0.41 -13.77
N GLY A 182 17.67 -0.79 -12.65
CA GLY A 182 17.66 -0.04 -11.40
C GLY A 182 16.67 1.12 -11.42
N THR A 183 16.92 2.11 -10.56
CA THR A 183 16.06 3.26 -10.35
C THR A 183 16.79 4.59 -10.58
N ARG A 184 16.03 5.65 -10.92
CA ARG A 184 16.52 7.02 -11.09
C ARG A 184 15.56 8.04 -10.53
N VAL A 185 16.09 9.10 -9.94
CA VAL A 185 15.28 10.26 -9.54
C VAL A 185 14.65 10.88 -10.78
N HIS A 186 13.35 11.17 -10.71
CA HIS A 186 12.62 11.90 -11.73
C HIS A 186 13.03 13.38 -11.72
N SER A 187 13.38 13.93 -12.88
CA SER A 187 13.64 15.37 -13.04
C SER A 187 12.75 15.97 -14.13
N GLU A 188 12.06 17.06 -13.81
CA GLU A 188 11.14 17.75 -14.73
C GLU A 188 11.85 18.27 -16.01
N GLN A 189 13.17 18.48 -15.96
CA GLN A 189 13.94 18.96 -17.12
C GLN A 189 13.96 17.99 -18.33
N ALA A 190 13.47 16.77 -18.19
CA ALA A 190 13.35 15.83 -19.31
C ALA A 190 12.16 16.12 -20.25
N SER A 191 11.29 17.09 -19.96
CA SER A 191 10.17 17.48 -20.85
C SER A 191 10.55 18.58 -21.86
N GLY A 192 11.74 18.49 -22.45
CA GLY A 192 12.15 19.25 -23.62
C GLY A 192 11.91 18.46 -24.90
N ARG A 193 10.82 18.78 -25.61
CA ARG A 193 10.47 18.33 -26.98
C ARG A 193 10.07 16.86 -27.15
N ARG A 194 8.85 16.69 -27.71
CA ARG A 194 8.35 15.48 -28.39
C ARG A 194 9.49 14.89 -29.25
N GLY A 195 10.12 13.80 -28.80
CA GLY A 195 11.17 13.11 -29.57
C GLY A 195 12.37 12.55 -28.81
N HIS A 196 12.49 12.69 -27.49
CA HIS A 196 13.56 11.99 -26.76
C HIS A 196 13.18 10.52 -26.51
N LYS A 197 13.91 9.62 -27.18
CA LYS A 197 13.93 8.18 -26.88
C LYS A 197 14.07 8.00 -25.36
N ARG A 198 13.16 7.24 -24.74
CA ARG A 198 13.27 6.80 -23.34
C ARG A 198 14.53 5.94 -23.19
N ASN A 199 15.69 6.55 -22.96
CA ASN A 199 16.97 5.84 -22.86
C ASN A 199 17.15 5.08 -21.54
N PHE A 200 16.25 5.27 -20.57
CA PHE A 200 16.23 4.52 -19.32
C PHE A 200 14.93 3.73 -19.21
N ALA A 201 15.05 2.41 -19.14
CA ALA A 201 13.92 1.49 -19.06
C ALA A 201 13.53 1.14 -17.61
N GLY A 202 14.34 1.51 -16.61
CA GLY A 202 14.07 1.23 -15.20
C GLY A 202 13.00 2.16 -14.58
N CYS A 203 12.95 2.21 -13.25
CA CYS A 203 11.95 3.01 -12.53
C CYS A 203 12.41 4.45 -12.29
N PHE A 204 11.53 5.40 -12.63
CA PHE A 204 11.68 6.78 -12.15
C PHE A 204 10.88 6.98 -10.87
N TYR A 205 11.45 7.70 -9.91
CA TYR A 205 10.81 8.00 -8.62
C TYR A 205 11.01 9.46 -8.20
N LEU A 206 10.06 9.99 -7.42
CA LEU A 206 10.23 11.22 -6.65
C LEU A 206 10.93 10.89 -5.33
N THR A 207 11.82 11.77 -4.86
CA THR A 207 12.61 11.52 -3.64
C THR A 207 11.77 11.43 -2.37
N SER A 208 10.55 11.96 -2.38
CA SER A 208 9.60 11.88 -1.29
C SER A 208 8.16 12.00 -1.79
N GLY A 209 7.25 11.27 -1.17
CA GLY A 209 5.81 11.59 -1.17
C GLY A 209 5.49 12.77 -0.25
N LEU A 210 4.28 12.77 0.32
CA LEU A 210 3.75 13.81 1.22
C LEU A 210 4.14 13.59 2.68
N GLY A 211 4.64 12.41 3.07
CA GLY A 211 5.23 12.19 4.38
C GLY A 211 4.26 11.96 5.53
N PHE A 212 3.07 11.43 5.25
CA PHE A 212 2.12 11.05 6.30
C PHE A 212 2.49 9.73 6.95
N LEU A 213 3.04 8.78 6.18
CA LEU A 213 3.60 7.53 6.68
C LEU A 213 5.11 7.49 6.41
N ARG A 214 5.89 8.03 7.36
CA ARG A 214 7.29 8.49 7.13
C ARG A 214 8.25 7.42 6.63
N SER A 215 8.21 6.21 7.19
CA SER A 215 9.17 5.12 6.92
C SER A 215 8.66 4.11 5.90
N TRP A 216 7.62 4.45 5.14
CA TRP A 216 6.92 3.51 4.28
C TRP A 216 6.80 4.03 2.85
N LEU A 217 7.21 3.17 1.92
CA LEU A 217 6.90 3.26 0.49
C LEU A 217 5.58 2.51 0.28
N ILE A 218 4.54 3.23 -0.11
CA ILE A 218 3.22 2.67 -0.37
C ILE A 218 3.07 2.46 -1.87
N GLU A 219 2.76 1.23 -2.26
CA GLU A 219 2.59 0.82 -3.64
C GLU A 219 1.19 0.22 -3.84
N PRO A 220 0.27 0.97 -4.47
CA PRO A 220 -1.08 0.48 -4.79
C PRO A 220 -1.07 -0.50 -5.96
N HIS A 221 -2.21 -1.13 -6.26
CA HIS A 221 -2.40 -2.08 -7.38
C HIS A 221 -1.35 -3.22 -7.40
N PHE A 222 -0.88 -3.64 -6.22
CA PHE A 222 0.43 -4.27 -6.07
C PHE A 222 0.61 -5.61 -6.81
N ASN A 223 -0.37 -6.51 -6.76
CA ASN A 223 -0.30 -7.82 -7.40
C ASN A 223 -0.96 -7.89 -8.79
N GLU A 224 -1.18 -6.76 -9.49
CA GLU A 224 -1.97 -6.71 -10.73
C GLU A 224 -1.22 -6.67 -12.05
N HIS A 225 -1.85 -7.21 -13.09
CA HIS A 225 -1.41 -7.03 -14.46
C HIS A 225 -2.20 -5.89 -15.12
N SER A 226 -1.60 -4.70 -15.23
CA SER A 226 -2.26 -3.61 -15.97
C SER A 226 -2.35 -3.90 -17.48
N LEU A 227 -3.41 -3.39 -18.13
CA LEU A 227 -3.70 -3.51 -19.57
C LEU A 227 -2.59 -2.93 -20.49
N HIS A 228 -1.66 -2.14 -19.94
CA HIS A 228 -0.50 -1.57 -20.66
C HIS A 228 0.80 -2.36 -20.49
N GLY A 229 0.74 -3.58 -19.92
CA GLY A 229 1.74 -4.61 -20.18
C GLY A 229 2.74 -4.92 -19.08
N SER A 230 2.61 -4.40 -17.85
CA SER A 230 3.32 -4.88 -16.63
C SER A 230 3.03 -3.95 -15.44
N CYS A 231 2.63 -4.49 -14.27
CA CYS A 231 2.85 -3.85 -12.96
C CYS A 231 2.58 -4.81 -11.78
N PHE A 232 3.28 -5.95 -11.73
CA PHE A 232 3.45 -6.63 -10.44
C PHE A 232 4.51 -5.85 -9.66
N ASP A 233 4.14 -4.92 -8.79
CA ASP A 233 5.07 -3.89 -8.31
C ASP A 233 6.06 -4.35 -7.23
N PHE A 234 6.02 -5.63 -6.89
CA PHE A 234 6.94 -6.28 -5.95
C PHE A 234 8.41 -6.06 -6.27
N GLN A 235 8.84 -6.32 -7.51
CA GLN A 235 10.27 -6.22 -7.85
C GLN A 235 10.72 -4.77 -7.89
N ARG A 236 9.86 -3.89 -8.40
CA ARG A 236 10.09 -2.44 -8.44
C ARG A 236 10.26 -1.89 -7.02
N THR A 237 9.37 -2.29 -6.12
CA THR A 237 9.42 -1.90 -4.71
C THR A 237 10.70 -2.38 -4.04
N ILE A 238 11.03 -3.68 -4.13
CA ILE A 238 12.28 -4.22 -3.56
C ILE A 238 13.49 -3.46 -4.11
N ARG A 239 13.57 -3.30 -5.44
CA ARG A 239 14.72 -2.66 -6.06
C ARG A 239 14.84 -1.19 -5.66
N LEU A 240 13.73 -0.45 -5.58
CA LEU A 240 13.75 0.94 -5.13
C LEU A 240 14.16 1.07 -3.67
N LEU A 241 13.65 0.22 -2.78
CA LEU A 241 14.06 0.18 -1.38
C LEU A 241 15.57 -0.04 -1.22
N LEU A 242 16.15 -0.88 -2.07
CA LEU A 242 17.58 -1.20 -2.06
C LEU A 242 18.44 -0.10 -2.68
N ASP A 243 18.05 0.45 -3.84
CA ASP A 243 18.78 1.53 -4.51
C ASP A 243 18.78 2.84 -3.69
N THR A 244 17.79 3.02 -2.83
CA THR A 244 17.64 4.22 -1.98
C THR A 244 17.97 3.95 -0.51
N ARG A 245 18.51 2.77 -0.19
CA ARG A 245 18.90 2.42 1.18
C ARG A 245 20.01 3.36 1.67
N GLY A 246 19.85 3.89 2.89
CA GLY A 246 20.88 4.69 3.57
C GLY A 246 20.41 6.08 4.03
N THR A 247 19.23 6.53 3.61
CA THR A 247 18.63 7.79 4.10
C THR A 247 17.69 7.57 5.30
N ALA A 248 17.01 6.43 5.35
CA ALA A 248 16.23 5.93 6.47
C ALA A 248 15.99 4.40 6.32
N ASN A 249 15.56 3.72 7.39
CA ASN A 249 14.96 2.40 7.26
C ASN A 249 13.58 2.55 6.63
N THR A 250 13.45 2.07 5.39
CA THR A 250 12.20 2.12 4.63
C THR A 250 11.65 0.72 4.46
N TYR A 251 10.35 0.58 4.67
CA TYR A 251 9.57 -0.63 4.42
C TYR A 251 8.73 -0.43 3.17
N GLY A 252 8.49 -1.51 2.42
CA GLY A 252 7.51 -1.51 1.33
C GLY A 252 6.15 -1.96 1.83
N LEU A 253 5.09 -1.28 1.40
CA LEU A 253 3.70 -1.64 1.65
C LEU A 253 2.97 -1.76 0.32
N GLY A 254 2.79 -2.98 -0.15
CA GLY A 254 1.96 -3.32 -1.29
C GLY A 254 0.50 -3.51 -0.90
N ILE A 255 -0.42 -2.85 -1.60
CA ILE A 255 -1.87 -2.96 -1.38
C ILE A 255 -2.54 -3.36 -2.70
N ASP A 256 -3.20 -4.51 -2.73
CA ASP A 256 -3.96 -4.96 -3.91
C ASP A 256 -5.19 -4.08 -4.16
N ARG A 257 -5.74 -4.05 -5.40
CA ARG A 257 -7.01 -3.33 -5.62
C ARG A 257 -8.14 -3.95 -4.85
N GLU A 258 -9.11 -3.10 -4.55
CA GLU A 258 -10.26 -3.45 -3.73
C GLU A 258 -9.85 -4.11 -2.39
N MET A 259 -8.64 -3.79 -1.92
CA MET A 259 -8.14 -4.02 -0.57
C MET A 259 -7.73 -2.68 0.03
N ALA A 260 -7.71 -2.62 1.35
CA ALA A 260 -7.23 -1.46 2.07
C ALA A 260 -6.54 -1.85 3.39
N LEU A 261 -5.73 -0.93 3.89
CA LEU A 261 -5.12 -1.01 5.21
C LEU A 261 -5.53 0.22 6.02
N ALA A 262 -6.23 0.00 7.14
CA ALA A 262 -6.52 1.04 8.10
C ALA A 262 -5.46 1.05 9.20
N ILE A 263 -4.66 2.11 9.27
CA ILE A 263 -3.60 2.32 10.24
C ILE A 263 -4.10 3.31 11.29
N TYR A 264 -4.03 2.90 12.54
CA TYR A 264 -4.52 3.65 13.67
C TYR A 264 -3.36 4.11 14.56
N ARG A 265 -3.48 5.34 15.08
CA ARG A 265 -2.51 5.95 15.99
C ARG A 265 -1.08 5.97 15.43
N VAL A 266 -0.97 6.44 14.19
CA VAL A 266 0.28 6.55 13.43
C VAL A 266 1.35 7.27 14.26
N GLY A 267 2.55 6.69 14.33
CA GLY A 267 3.70 7.21 15.07
C GLY A 267 3.64 7.07 16.59
N SER A 268 2.63 6.40 17.15
CA SER A 268 2.56 6.09 18.58
C SER A 268 3.08 4.69 18.91
N GLU A 269 3.37 4.41 20.19
CA GLU A 269 3.73 3.06 20.67
C GLU A 269 2.61 2.01 20.49
N GLN A 270 1.38 2.47 20.26
CA GLN A 270 0.20 1.63 20.04
C GLN A 270 -0.24 1.64 18.57
N GLU A 271 0.64 2.02 17.64
CA GLU A 271 0.38 1.97 16.20
C GLU A 271 0.08 0.53 15.77
N TYR A 272 -1.05 0.35 15.09
CA TYR A 272 -1.40 -0.93 14.48
C TYR A 272 -2.18 -0.70 13.20
N ALA A 273 -2.19 -1.70 12.34
CA ALA A 273 -2.93 -1.69 11.10
C ALA A 273 -3.87 -2.90 11.01
N GLU A 274 -5.00 -2.71 10.33
CA GLU A 274 -6.02 -3.73 10.07
C GLU A 274 -6.26 -3.84 8.57
N VAL A 275 -6.22 -5.08 8.05
CA VAL A 275 -6.55 -5.38 6.66
C VAL A 275 -8.04 -5.31 6.46
N LEU A 276 -8.47 -4.57 5.43
CA LEU A 276 -9.86 -4.44 5.02
C LEU A 276 -10.02 -4.95 3.58
N GLY A 277 -11.12 -5.67 3.33
CA GLY A 277 -11.40 -6.30 2.04
C GLY A 277 -11.04 -7.79 2.03
N ASN A 278 -11.49 -8.48 0.98
CA ASN A 278 -11.48 -9.94 0.89
C ASN A 278 -11.13 -10.47 -0.52
N LYS A 279 -10.70 -9.60 -1.43
CA LYS A 279 -10.40 -9.94 -2.83
C LYS A 279 -8.92 -10.21 -3.12
N GLY A 280 -8.03 -9.86 -2.19
CA GLY A 280 -6.58 -9.94 -2.34
C GLY A 280 -5.88 -9.88 -0.98
N GLY A 281 -4.75 -9.18 -0.89
CA GLY A 281 -4.04 -8.99 0.37
C GLY A 281 -3.19 -7.73 0.45
N ILE A 282 -2.47 -7.65 1.57
CA ILE A 282 -1.49 -6.61 1.89
C ILE A 282 -0.12 -7.26 1.96
N THR A 283 0.84 -6.76 1.19
CA THR A 283 2.22 -7.24 1.20
C THR A 283 3.11 -6.25 1.95
N ILE A 284 3.87 -6.73 2.91
CA ILE A 284 4.89 -5.97 3.62
C ILE A 284 6.26 -6.49 3.21
N ILE A 285 7.13 -5.57 2.80
CA ILE A 285 8.47 -5.84 2.33
C ILE A 285 9.47 -5.22 3.30
N ASN A 286 10.16 -6.07 4.05
CA ASN A 286 11.29 -5.65 4.86
C ASN A 286 12.59 -6.02 4.15
N ALA A 287 13.22 -5.00 3.56
CA ALA A 287 14.53 -5.12 2.94
C ALA A 287 15.64 -4.51 3.81
N THR A 288 15.43 -4.19 5.09
CA THR A 288 16.40 -3.44 5.90
C THR A 288 17.73 -4.19 6.10
N LYS A 289 17.69 -5.53 6.20
CA LYS A 289 18.86 -6.40 6.41
C LYS A 289 19.27 -7.20 5.17
N ALA A 290 18.65 -6.95 4.01
CA ALA A 290 18.94 -7.73 2.81
C ALA A 290 20.37 -7.45 2.30
N ASN A 291 21.08 -8.47 1.83
CA ASN A 291 22.31 -8.29 1.07
C ASN A 291 21.97 -7.88 -0.36
N TYR A 292 22.74 -6.93 -0.90
CA TYR A 292 22.46 -6.36 -2.20
C TYR A 292 23.75 -6.06 -2.96
N ALA A 293 23.89 -6.65 -4.14
CA ALA A 293 24.98 -6.41 -5.07
C ALA A 293 24.44 -6.31 -6.50
N THR A 294 24.99 -5.38 -7.27
CA THR A 294 24.64 -5.18 -8.70
C THR A 294 25.74 -5.61 -9.65
N SER A 295 26.92 -5.96 -9.14
CA SER A 295 28.11 -6.31 -9.91
C SER A 295 28.75 -7.59 -9.35
N PRO A 296 29.18 -8.55 -10.20
CA PRO A 296 29.12 -8.54 -11.67
C PRO A 296 27.71 -8.82 -12.25
N LYS A 297 26.80 -9.36 -11.44
CA LYS A 297 25.38 -9.59 -11.74
C LYS A 297 24.52 -9.15 -10.56
N LEU A 298 23.22 -9.00 -10.76
CA LEU A 298 22.30 -8.69 -9.67
C LEU A 298 22.19 -9.88 -8.72
N HIS A 299 22.39 -9.61 -7.42
CA HIS A 299 22.14 -10.54 -6.34
C HIS A 299 21.50 -9.79 -5.16
N ILE A 300 20.31 -10.24 -4.78
CA ILE A 300 19.54 -9.77 -3.62
C ILE A 300 19.24 -10.98 -2.75
N SER A 301 19.51 -10.93 -1.46
CA SER A 301 19.14 -12.01 -0.53
C SER A 301 18.75 -11.49 0.84
N GLY A 302 17.88 -12.22 1.53
CA GLY A 302 17.43 -11.86 2.87
C GLY A 302 16.39 -10.74 2.91
N VAL A 303 15.60 -10.57 1.83
CA VAL A 303 14.38 -9.77 1.87
C VAL A 303 13.31 -10.59 2.61
N GLN A 304 12.64 -9.99 3.58
CA GLN A 304 11.53 -10.63 4.30
C GLN A 304 10.20 -10.12 3.77
N ILE A 305 9.30 -11.04 3.45
CA ILE A 305 7.96 -10.75 2.94
C ILE A 305 6.90 -11.28 3.90
N THR A 306 5.94 -10.43 4.23
CA THR A 306 4.73 -10.79 4.98
C THR A 306 3.53 -10.49 4.10
N PHE A 307 2.58 -11.42 4.00
CA PHE A 307 1.34 -11.27 3.23
C PHE A 307 0.14 -11.52 4.13
N LEU A 308 -0.71 -10.50 4.24
CA LEU A 308 -1.87 -10.49 5.13
C LEU A 308 -3.15 -10.45 4.31
N THR A 309 -4.19 -11.11 4.82
CA THR A 309 -5.51 -11.16 4.18
C THR A 309 -6.57 -10.66 5.16
N GLU A 310 -7.84 -10.73 4.77
CA GLU A 310 -9.01 -10.24 5.50
C GLU A 310 -8.88 -10.37 7.03
N ASP A 311 -9.19 -9.27 7.73
CA ASP A 311 -9.23 -9.10 9.19
C ASP A 311 -7.91 -9.28 9.96
N ASP A 312 -6.82 -9.66 9.30
CA ASP A 312 -5.50 -9.70 9.92
C ASP A 312 -5.10 -8.31 10.38
N LYS A 313 -4.33 -8.27 11.47
CA LYS A 313 -3.75 -7.04 12.00
C LYS A 313 -2.25 -7.17 12.11
N ILE A 314 -1.57 -6.03 12.12
CA ILE A 314 -0.13 -5.98 12.32
C ILE A 314 0.26 -4.77 13.18
N LEU A 315 1.20 -4.97 14.08
CA LEU A 315 1.92 -3.91 14.77
C LEU A 315 3.07 -3.44 13.88
N LEU A 316 2.92 -2.30 13.22
CA LEU A 316 3.88 -1.84 12.20
C LEU A 316 5.28 -1.58 12.76
N GLY A 317 5.40 -1.23 14.05
CA GLY A 317 6.69 -1.01 14.70
C GLY A 317 7.51 -2.28 14.98
N THR A 318 6.86 -3.43 15.17
CA THR A 318 7.53 -4.73 15.45
C THR A 318 7.35 -5.76 14.35
N GLU A 319 6.50 -5.47 13.36
CA GLU A 319 6.04 -6.40 12.33
C GLU A 319 5.35 -7.65 12.90
N GLU A 320 4.86 -7.57 14.14
CA GLU A 320 4.11 -8.65 14.78
C GLU A 320 2.71 -8.73 14.19
N VAL A 321 2.39 -9.90 13.64
CA VAL A 321 1.11 -10.18 13.01
C VAL A 321 0.16 -10.81 14.02
N LEU A 322 -1.04 -10.25 14.11
CA LEU A 322 -2.15 -10.78 14.87
C LEU A 322 -3.16 -11.32 13.84
N PRO A 323 -3.16 -12.64 13.56
CA PRO A 323 -4.08 -13.20 12.58
C PRO A 323 -5.52 -12.94 13.00
N ALA A 324 -6.42 -12.89 12.00
CA ALA A 324 -7.84 -12.80 12.26
C ALA A 324 -8.28 -13.88 13.27
N THR A 325 -9.20 -13.55 14.19
CA THR A 325 -9.60 -14.47 15.27
C THR A 325 -10.27 -15.75 14.78
N TRP A 326 -10.69 -15.76 13.51
CA TRP A 326 -11.26 -16.91 12.83
C TRP A 326 -10.22 -17.74 12.06
N LYS A 327 -8.95 -17.35 12.02
CA LYS A 327 -7.85 -18.14 11.42
C LYS A 327 -7.16 -19.01 12.47
N SER A 328 -6.71 -20.18 12.04
CA SER A 328 -5.84 -21.09 12.78
C SER A 328 -4.42 -21.08 12.22
N ASP A 329 -3.48 -21.64 12.98
CA ASP A 329 -2.14 -21.98 12.46
C ASP A 329 -2.29 -23.05 11.36
N LEU A 330 -1.62 -22.84 10.23
CA LEU A 330 -1.62 -23.79 9.10
C LEU A 330 -0.66 -24.96 9.33
N SER A 331 0.30 -24.84 10.25
CA SER A 331 1.29 -25.89 10.47
C SER A 331 0.64 -27.19 10.96
N GLY A 332 0.85 -28.29 10.23
CA GLY A 332 0.22 -29.59 10.49
C GLY A 332 -1.15 -29.77 9.84
N GLU A 333 -1.72 -28.73 9.22
CA GLU A 333 -2.98 -28.77 8.48
C GLU A 333 -2.76 -28.54 6.96
N GLU A 334 -1.54 -28.72 6.46
CA GLU A 334 -1.18 -28.44 5.07
C GLU A 334 -1.86 -29.39 4.07
N TRP A 335 -2.39 -28.82 2.98
CA TRP A 335 -3.15 -29.55 1.95
C TRP A 335 -2.26 -30.09 0.83
N HIS A 336 -0.98 -29.67 0.75
CA HIS A 336 -0.06 -30.09 -0.30
C HIS A 336 1.14 -30.85 0.25
N VAL A 337 1.57 -31.89 -0.48
CA VAL A 337 2.79 -32.64 -0.12
C VAL A 337 4.03 -31.80 -0.43
N LEU A 338 4.07 -31.16 -1.60
CA LEU A 338 5.21 -30.39 -2.10
C LEU A 338 4.77 -29.00 -2.57
N ALA A 339 5.66 -28.03 -2.44
CA ALA A 339 5.55 -26.74 -3.10
C ALA A 339 5.72 -26.90 -4.62
N THR A 340 5.04 -26.05 -5.40
CA THR A 340 5.16 -26.02 -6.87
C THR A 340 5.91 -24.77 -7.31
N PRO A 341 7.05 -24.89 -8.01
CA PRO A 341 7.75 -23.73 -8.56
C PRO A 341 7.00 -23.13 -9.75
N SER A 342 7.38 -21.91 -10.14
CA SER A 342 6.90 -21.25 -11.36
C SER A 342 8.06 -21.01 -12.34
N ASP A 343 7.80 -21.13 -13.63
CA ASP A 343 8.68 -20.71 -14.73
C ASP A 343 8.42 -19.26 -15.19
N ASP A 344 7.44 -18.60 -14.56
CA ASP A 344 7.06 -17.21 -14.79
C ASP A 344 6.61 -16.55 -13.48
N ILE A 345 7.52 -16.54 -12.50
CA ILE A 345 7.21 -16.15 -11.11
C ILE A 345 6.70 -14.72 -10.95
N PHE A 346 6.96 -13.85 -11.94
CA PHE A 346 6.60 -12.44 -11.90
C PHE A 346 5.33 -12.11 -12.69
N SER A 347 4.64 -13.08 -13.27
CA SER A 347 3.35 -12.84 -13.91
C SER A 347 2.17 -12.90 -12.95
N ALA A 348 1.07 -12.28 -13.37
CA ALA A 348 -0.20 -12.24 -12.68
C ALA A 348 -1.35 -12.22 -13.70
N ASN A 349 -2.53 -12.67 -13.27
CA ASN A 349 -3.75 -12.54 -14.06
C ASN A 349 -4.14 -11.05 -14.24
N LYS A 350 -4.99 -10.79 -15.25
CA LYS A 350 -5.49 -9.44 -15.60
C LYS A 350 -6.21 -8.71 -14.46
N ASP A 351 -6.74 -9.44 -13.48
CA ASP A 351 -7.42 -8.90 -12.30
C ASP A 351 -6.54 -8.94 -11.03
N GLY A 352 -5.28 -9.41 -11.14
CA GLY A 352 -4.29 -9.51 -10.05
C GLY A 352 -4.61 -10.45 -8.90
N THR A 353 -5.75 -11.13 -8.95
CA THR A 353 -6.20 -12.02 -7.87
C THR A 353 -5.34 -13.29 -7.74
N LYS A 354 -4.47 -13.56 -8.72
CA LYS A 354 -3.63 -14.77 -8.80
C LYS A 354 -2.23 -14.47 -9.34
N GLY A 355 -1.48 -13.60 -8.65
CA GLY A 355 -0.04 -13.45 -8.92
C GLY A 355 0.73 -14.73 -8.64
N ASN A 356 1.60 -15.15 -9.56
CA ASN A 356 2.38 -16.39 -9.43
C ASN A 356 3.27 -16.38 -8.18
N PHE A 357 3.84 -15.22 -7.82
CA PHE A 357 4.62 -15.07 -6.59
C PHE A 357 3.84 -15.50 -5.34
N ASN A 358 2.65 -14.93 -5.11
CA ASN A 358 1.83 -15.28 -3.94
C ASN A 358 1.29 -16.71 -4.03
N HIS A 359 1.01 -17.21 -5.24
CA HIS A 359 0.62 -18.60 -5.41
C HIS A 359 1.72 -19.55 -4.96
N VAL A 360 2.95 -19.36 -5.44
CA VAL A 360 4.12 -20.18 -5.06
C VAL A 360 4.42 -20.04 -3.57
N ALA A 361 4.36 -18.82 -3.02
CA ALA A 361 4.58 -18.59 -1.59
C ALA A 361 3.53 -19.30 -0.72
N LYS A 362 2.24 -19.15 -1.04
CA LYS A 362 1.16 -19.86 -0.32
C LYS A 362 1.32 -21.37 -0.43
N ARG A 363 1.66 -21.90 -1.62
CA ARG A 363 1.97 -23.33 -1.81
C ARG A 363 3.19 -23.80 -1.03
N LEU A 364 4.16 -22.93 -0.78
CA LEU A 364 5.32 -23.26 0.05
C LEU A 364 4.95 -23.38 1.53
N PHE A 365 4.11 -22.48 2.05
CA PHE A 365 3.62 -22.56 3.43
C PHE A 365 2.64 -23.73 3.62
N ASP A 366 1.77 -23.96 2.64
CA ASP A 366 0.79 -25.04 2.57
C ASP A 366 1.43 -26.39 2.12
N SER A 367 2.74 -26.55 2.33
CA SER A 367 3.47 -27.77 1.99
C SER A 367 3.97 -28.52 3.22
N GLN A 368 3.62 -29.81 3.28
CA GLN A 368 4.06 -30.74 4.33
C GLN A 368 5.59 -30.93 4.34
N LEU A 369 6.21 -31.08 3.15
CA LEU A 369 7.63 -31.44 3.04
C LEU A 369 8.53 -30.28 2.57
N SER A 370 8.04 -29.41 1.68
CA SER A 370 8.86 -28.34 1.12
C SER A 370 8.97 -27.17 2.10
N LYS A 371 10.21 -26.77 2.40
CA LYS A 371 10.50 -25.52 3.13
C LYS A 371 11.28 -24.50 2.29
N LYS A 372 11.64 -24.90 1.06
CA LYS A 372 12.21 -24.03 0.03
C LYS A 372 11.60 -24.34 -1.33
N VAL A 373 11.57 -23.33 -2.20
CA VAL A 373 11.23 -23.48 -3.62
C VAL A 373 11.99 -22.45 -4.44
N SER A 374 12.44 -22.86 -5.62
CA SER A 374 13.16 -22.02 -6.58
C SER A 374 12.31 -21.87 -7.83
N SER A 375 12.02 -20.64 -8.23
CA SER A 375 11.25 -20.31 -9.43
C SER A 375 12.08 -19.43 -10.35
N VAL A 376 11.67 -19.28 -11.61
CA VAL A 376 12.34 -18.40 -12.57
C VAL A 376 11.37 -17.41 -13.20
N THR A 377 11.90 -16.35 -13.78
CA THR A 377 11.14 -15.40 -14.60
C THR A 377 10.98 -15.94 -16.02
N TRP A 378 9.90 -15.58 -16.71
CA TRP A 378 9.73 -15.91 -18.12
C TRP A 378 10.79 -15.22 -19.01
N GLN A 379 11.16 -13.98 -18.67
CA GLN A 379 12.17 -13.24 -19.41
C GLN A 379 13.54 -13.94 -19.34
N SER A 380 14.32 -13.84 -20.42
CA SER A 380 15.59 -14.54 -20.59
C SER A 380 16.83 -13.64 -20.65
N SER A 381 16.65 -12.32 -20.67
CA SER A 381 17.74 -11.35 -20.93
C SER A 381 17.77 -10.20 -19.91
N PRO A 382 18.24 -10.43 -18.67
CA PRO A 382 18.59 -11.73 -18.09
C PRO A 382 17.39 -12.48 -17.49
N GLN A 383 17.46 -13.81 -17.42
CA GLN A 383 16.55 -14.56 -16.56
C GLN A 383 16.93 -14.38 -15.09
N PHE A 384 15.95 -14.24 -14.21
CA PHE A 384 16.16 -14.24 -12.76
C PHE A 384 15.67 -15.55 -12.14
N VAL A 385 16.38 -15.99 -11.10
CA VAL A 385 15.96 -17.03 -10.16
C VAL A 385 15.41 -16.33 -8.92
N VAL A 386 14.27 -16.82 -8.42
CA VAL A 386 13.64 -16.37 -7.19
C VAL A 386 13.57 -17.56 -6.24
N ASP A 387 14.35 -17.49 -5.18
CA ASP A 387 14.38 -18.50 -4.12
C ASP A 387 13.54 -18.03 -2.94
N MET A 388 12.66 -18.90 -2.48
CA MET A 388 11.79 -18.69 -1.32
C MET A 388 12.12 -19.70 -0.23
N ASP A 389 12.13 -19.25 1.03
CA ASP A 389 12.40 -20.06 2.21
C ASP A 389 11.43 -19.69 3.34
N SER A 390 10.56 -20.64 3.71
CA SER A 390 9.49 -20.44 4.69
C SER A 390 9.91 -20.76 6.14
N ARG A 391 11.15 -21.21 6.38
CA ARG A 391 11.56 -21.76 7.70
C ARG A 391 11.51 -20.75 8.85
N SER A 392 11.67 -19.45 8.56
CA SER A 392 11.57 -18.37 9.55
C SER A 392 10.15 -17.82 9.74
N GLY A 393 9.24 -18.25 8.88
CA GLY A 393 7.89 -17.71 8.77
C GLY A 393 6.86 -18.53 9.53
N GLU A 394 5.71 -17.90 9.73
CA GLU A 394 4.49 -18.51 10.25
C GLU A 394 3.39 -18.33 9.20
N SER A 395 2.39 -19.21 9.21
CA SER A 395 1.26 -19.12 8.29
C SER A 395 -0.05 -19.42 9.00
N PHE A 396 -1.09 -18.71 8.58
CA PHE A 396 -2.42 -18.79 9.17
C PHE A 396 -3.44 -18.96 8.07
N HIS A 397 -4.48 -19.75 8.32
CA HIS A 397 -5.49 -20.04 7.32
C HIS A 397 -6.87 -20.23 7.94
N ASN A 398 -7.89 -20.02 7.13
CA ASN A 398 -9.24 -20.57 7.24
C ASN A 398 -10.05 -20.10 6.03
N ASP A 399 -11.31 -20.53 5.93
CA ASP A 399 -12.26 -19.97 4.97
C ASP A 399 -12.75 -18.60 5.44
N SER A 400 -12.75 -17.64 4.51
CA SER A 400 -13.25 -16.29 4.76
C SER A 400 -14.72 -16.34 5.23
N PRO A 401 -15.08 -15.65 6.32
CA PRO A 401 -16.47 -15.55 6.75
C PRO A 401 -17.35 -14.76 5.77
N SER A 402 -16.75 -13.93 4.89
CA SER A 402 -17.49 -13.08 3.96
C SER A 402 -17.62 -13.68 2.56
N THR A 403 -16.69 -14.52 2.12
CA THR A 403 -16.68 -15.11 0.77
C THR A 403 -16.66 -16.63 0.74
N SER A 404 -16.42 -17.29 1.88
CA SER A 404 -16.17 -18.75 1.96
C SER A 404 -14.97 -19.23 1.14
N THR A 405 -14.09 -18.32 0.69
CA THR A 405 -12.85 -18.70 0.00
C THR A 405 -11.77 -19.03 1.01
N HIS A 406 -11.00 -20.10 0.77
CA HIS A 406 -9.86 -20.42 1.61
C HIS A 406 -8.77 -19.35 1.51
N LEU A 407 -8.44 -18.72 2.63
CA LEU A 407 -7.43 -17.68 2.73
C LEU A 407 -6.20 -18.20 3.49
N ILE A 408 -5.02 -17.84 2.96
CA ILE A 408 -3.73 -18.10 3.60
C ILE A 408 -3.00 -16.77 3.73
N SER A 409 -2.60 -16.46 4.96
CA SER A 409 -1.68 -15.39 5.31
C SER A 409 -0.35 -16.00 5.76
N TYR A 410 0.75 -15.28 5.56
CA TYR A 410 2.07 -15.73 5.98
C TYR A 410 2.97 -14.58 6.38
N THR A 411 3.95 -14.87 7.22
CA THR A 411 4.90 -13.90 7.76
C THR A 411 6.33 -14.30 7.45
N ARG A 412 7.23 -13.32 7.36
CA ARG A 412 8.70 -13.52 7.33
C ARG A 412 9.18 -14.58 6.33
N LEU A 413 8.56 -14.64 5.15
CA LEU A 413 9.07 -15.42 4.01
C LEU A 413 10.40 -14.80 3.58
N SER A 414 11.48 -15.58 3.61
CA SER A 414 12.77 -15.12 3.12
C SER A 414 12.84 -15.30 1.61
N VAL A 415 13.18 -14.22 0.89
CA VAL A 415 13.27 -14.18 -0.56
C VAL A 415 14.66 -13.76 -1.00
N SER A 416 15.19 -14.45 -2.01
CA SER A 416 16.39 -14.06 -2.74
C SER A 416 16.09 -13.98 -4.24
N ILE A 417 16.72 -13.02 -4.92
CA ILE A 417 16.60 -12.78 -6.35
C ILE A 417 18.01 -12.68 -6.93
N SER A 418 18.35 -13.54 -7.88
CA SER A 418 19.65 -13.51 -8.54
C SER A 418 19.50 -13.70 -10.04
N THR A 419 20.40 -13.10 -10.81
CA THR A 419 20.51 -13.43 -12.23
C THR A 419 20.87 -14.92 -12.39
N LYS A 420 20.13 -15.63 -13.23
CA LYS A 420 20.43 -17.02 -13.59
C LYS A 420 21.74 -17.06 -14.39
N ASP A 421 22.58 -18.04 -14.09
CA ASP A 421 23.87 -18.21 -14.77
C ASP A 421 23.75 -18.73 -16.19
#